data_AF-A0A2G9U836-F1
#
_entry.id   AF-A0A2G9U836-F1
#
_cell.length_a   1.000
_cell.length_b   1.000
_cell.length_c   1.000
_cell.angle_alpha   90.00
_cell.angle_beta   90.00
_cell.angle_gamma   90.00
#
_symmetry.space_group_name_H-M   'P 1'
#
loop_
_entity.id
_entity.type
_entity.pdbx_description
1 polymer ?
#
loop_
_entity_poly.entity_id
_entity_poly.type
_entity_poly.pdbx_seq_one_letter_code
_entity_poly.pdbx_strand_id
1 'polypeptide(L)' 'MPELRLGLNDKVIFEQASAGARGSRSGKGVELEDVKFHQCVRLSRFEAERTISFIPPDGEFELMSYRLTTQA' A
#
# COMPACT_ATOMS: atom_id res chain seq x y z
N MET A 1 -9.81 16.07 -12.70
CA MET A 1 -9.96 14.98 -11.70
C MET A 1 -8.73 14.99 -10.78
N PRO A 2 -8.91 14.90 -9.45
CA PRO A 2 -7.80 14.99 -8.50
C PRO A 2 -6.91 13.74 -8.52
N GLU A 3 -5.59 13.92 -8.29
CA GLU A 3 -4.68 12.81 -7.99
C GLU A 3 -4.72 12.56 -6.48
N LEU A 4 -5.00 11.31 -6.10
CA LEU A 4 -5.05 10.85 -4.71
C LEU A 4 -3.87 9.93 -4.40
N ARG A 5 -3.45 9.93 -3.13
CA ARG A 5 -2.38 9.07 -2.61
C ARG A 5 -2.86 8.35 -1.36
N LEU A 6 -2.73 7.03 -1.34
CA LEU A 6 -3.07 6.18 -0.20
C LEU A 6 -1.80 5.53 0.34
N GLY A 7 -1.55 5.72 1.64
CA GLY A 7 -0.48 5.06 2.39
C GLY A 7 -1.02 3.93 3.25
N LEU A 8 -0.31 2.80 3.30
CA LEU A 8 -0.66 1.62 4.08
C LEU A 8 0.45 1.31 5.09
N ASN A 9 0.10 0.68 6.21
CA ASN A 9 1.03 0.16 7.21
C ASN A 9 1.54 -1.25 6.83
N ASP A 10 1.95 -1.46 5.59
CA ASP A 10 2.45 -2.77 5.16
C ASP A 10 3.82 -3.06 5.81
N LYS A 11 4.02 -4.26 6.38
CA LYS A 11 5.29 -4.62 7.05
C LYS A 11 6.47 -4.56 6.08
N VAL A 12 6.29 -4.98 4.83
CA VAL A 12 7.35 -4.92 3.82
C VAL A 12 7.75 -3.47 3.57
N ILE A 13 6.77 -2.55 3.59
CA ILE A 13 6.99 -1.11 3.47
C ILE A 13 7.73 -0.56 4.70
N PHE A 14 7.39 -1.03 5.89
CA PHE A 14 8.02 -0.58 7.13
C PHE A 14 9.48 -1.04 7.26
N GLU A 15 9.80 -2.27 6.84
CA GLU A 15 11.16 -2.81 6.89
C GLU A 15 12.11 -2.11 5.91
N GLN A 16 11.68 -1.84 4.67
CA GLN A 16 12.51 -1.12 3.68
C GLN A 16 12.78 0.35 4.07
N ALA A 17 11.81 1.04 4.69
CA ALA A 17 12.00 2.41 5.15
C ALA A 17 12.87 2.53 6.43
N SER A 18 12.96 1.45 7.22
CA SER A 18 13.68 1.44 8.51
C SER A 18 15.18 1.10 8.41
N ALA A 19 15.69 0.72 7.23
CA ALA A 19 17.11 0.44 7.00
C ALA A 19 18.04 1.65 7.28
N GLY A 20 17.51 2.87 7.43
CA GLY A 20 18.26 4.08 7.78
C GLY A 20 17.95 4.70 9.15
N ALA A 21 16.99 4.19 9.92
CA ALA A 21 16.54 4.83 11.16
C ALA A 21 16.48 3.82 12.32
N ARG A 22 17.46 3.89 13.23
CA ARG A 22 17.53 3.17 14.52
C ARG A 22 16.46 3.62 15.53
N GLY A 23 15.21 3.71 15.11
CA GLY A 23 14.08 4.04 15.95
C GLY A 23 13.02 2.99 15.79
N SER A 24 13.01 2.02 16.71
CA SER A 24 11.90 1.09 16.93
C SER A 24 10.60 1.88 17.12
N ARG A 25 9.87 2.12 16.04
CA ARG A 25 8.42 2.27 16.14
C ARG A 25 7.90 0.86 15.93
N SER A 26 7.54 0.22 17.04
CA SER A 26 6.73 -1.00 17.08
C SER A 26 5.35 -0.71 16.49
N GLY A 27 5.30 -0.36 15.20
CA GLY A 27 4.09 -0.21 14.42
C GLY A 27 3.68 -1.61 14.00
N LYS A 28 2.48 -2.01 14.37
CA LYS A 28 1.88 -3.29 13.98
C LYS A 28 1.63 -3.26 12.46
N GLY A 29 2.67 -3.49 11.68
CA GLY A 29 2.55 -3.54 10.22
C GLY A 29 1.79 -4.80 9.82
N VAL A 30 1.18 -4.77 8.64
CA VAL A 30 0.37 -5.85 8.08
C VAL A 30 1.08 -6.43 6.87
N GLU A 31 1.21 -7.75 6.78
CA GLU A 31 1.73 -8.40 5.58
C GLU A 31 0.57 -8.61 4.60
N LEU A 32 0.64 -7.97 3.43
CA LEU A 32 -0.37 -8.05 2.39
C LEU A 32 0.04 -9.07 1.33
N GLU A 33 -0.85 -10.02 1.02
CA GLU A 33 -0.67 -10.99 -0.06
C GLU A 33 -1.68 -10.78 -1.19
N ASP A 34 -1.35 -11.27 -2.40
CA ASP A 34 -2.22 -11.28 -3.59
C ASP A 34 -2.93 -9.95 -3.85
N VAL A 35 -2.19 -8.85 -3.71
CA VAL A 35 -2.73 -7.50 -3.90
C VAL A 35 -3.09 -7.31 -5.38
N LYS A 36 -4.34 -6.92 -5.63
CA LYS A 36 -4.84 -6.53 -6.95
C LYS A 36 -5.35 -5.11 -6.86
N PHE A 37 -5.06 -4.31 -7.87
CA PHE A 37 -5.46 -2.92 -7.94
C PHE A 37 -6.46 -2.68 -9.07
N HIS A 38 -7.32 -1.68 -8.88
CA HIS A 38 -8.09 -1.11 -9.97
C HIS A 38 -7.16 -0.47 -11.02
N GLN A 39 -7.60 -0.45 -12.27
CA GLN A 39 -6.85 0.11 -13.41
C GLN A 39 -6.47 1.59 -13.26
N CYS A 40 -7.11 2.33 -12.35
CA CYS A 40 -6.79 3.73 -12.10
C CYS A 40 -5.50 3.94 -11.28
N VAL A 41 -4.92 2.87 -10.73
CA VAL A 41 -3.69 2.91 -9.92
C VAL A 41 -2.46 2.91 -10.81
N ARG A 42 -1.51 3.80 -10.52
CA ARG A 42 -0.21 3.88 -11.18
C ARG A 42 0.76 2.84 -10.61
N LEU A 43 0.76 1.63 -11.19
CA LEU A 43 1.58 0.51 -10.73
C LEU A 43 3.08 0.82 -10.67
N SER A 44 3.63 1.60 -11.61
CA SER A 44 5.05 1.98 -11.61
C SER A 44 5.46 2.79 -10.38
N ARG A 45 4.58 3.67 -9.88
CA ARG A 45 4.82 4.40 -8.63
C ARG A 45 4.67 3.50 -7.41
N PHE A 46 3.74 2.55 -7.44
CA PHE A 46 3.63 1.58 -6.36
C PHE A 46 4.88 0.69 -6.29
N GLU A 47 5.44 0.27 -7.42
CA GLU A 47 6.66 -0.54 -7.43
C GLU A 47 7.89 0.22 -6.92
N ALA A 48 8.04 1.49 -7.32
CA ALA A 48 9.19 2.32 -6.95
C ALA A 48 9.08 2.98 -5.56
N GLU A 49 7.93 3.59 -5.25
CA GLU A 49 7.70 4.42 -4.05
C GLU A 49 6.85 3.69 -2.99
N ARG A 50 6.31 2.50 -3.30
CA ARG A 50 5.36 1.75 -2.44
C ARG A 50 4.16 2.59 -1.98
N THR A 51 3.80 3.60 -2.78
CA THR A 51 2.68 4.50 -2.55
C THR A 51 1.62 4.27 -3.63
N ILE A 52 0.36 4.10 -3.22
CA ILE A 52 -0.74 3.92 -4.17
C ILE A 52 -1.18 5.32 -4.64
N SER A 53 -0.83 5.69 -5.87
CA SER A 53 -1.26 6.93 -6.53
C SER A 53 -2.29 6.59 -7.62
N PHE A 54 -3.42 7.29 -7.62
CA PHE A 54 -4.51 7.05 -8.56
C PHE A 54 -5.37 8.30 -8.81
N ILE A 55 -6.13 8.28 -9.90
CA ILE A 55 -7.20 9.25 -10.18
C ILE A 55 -8.52 8.46 -10.10
N PRO A 56 -9.39 8.72 -9.11
CA PRO A 56 -10.59 7.90 -8.92
C PRO A 56 -11.58 8.05 -10.09
N PRO A 57 -12.25 6.96 -10.51
CA PRO A 57 -13.50 7.05 -11.27
C PRO A 57 -14.58 7.78 -10.48
N ASP A 58 -15.61 8.27 -11.17
CA ASP A 58 -16.78 8.85 -10.52
C ASP A 58 -17.65 7.76 -9.88
N GLY A 59 -18.12 7.99 -8.66
CA GLY A 59 -18.99 7.06 -7.92
C GLY A 59 -18.23 6.04 -7.06
N GLU A 60 -18.94 5.00 -6.63
CA GLU A 60 -18.38 3.92 -5.83
C GLU A 60 -17.62 2.90 -6.70
N PHE A 61 -16.42 2.53 -6.26
CA PHE A 61 -15.62 1.50 -6.92
C PHE A 61 -14.69 0.83 -5.90
N GLU A 62 -14.21 -0.36 -6.26
CA GLU A 62 -13.21 -1.08 -5.48
C GLU A 62 -11.81 -0.65 -5.92
N LEU A 63 -11.04 -0.02 -5.03
CA LEU A 63 -9.68 0.43 -5.33
C LEU A 63 -8.68 -0.74 -5.37
N MET A 64 -8.79 -1.67 -4.41
CA MET A 64 -7.88 -2.80 -4.30
C MET A 64 -8.50 -3.95 -3.51
N SER A 65 -8.06 -5.17 -3.83
CA SER A 65 -8.32 -6.39 -3.06
C SER A 65 -6.99 -6.96 -2.56
N TYR A 66 -6.97 -7.54 -1.36
CA TYR A 66 -5.79 -8.19 -0.80
C TYR A 66 -6.20 -9.38 0.06
N ARG A 67 -5.26 -10.28 0.35
CA ARG A 67 -5.41 -11.35 1.33
C ARG A 67 -4.50 -11.09 2.53
N LEU A 68 -4.97 -11.54 3.69
CA LEU A 68 -4.18 -11.59 4.93
C LEU A 68 -4.08 -13.03 5.39
N THR A 69 -2.87 -13.48 5.66
CA THR A 69 -2.63 -14.75 6.34
C THR A 69 -2.31 -14.45 7.79
N THR A 70 -3.31 -14.58 8.67
CA THR A 70 -3.07 -14.48 10.12
C THR A 70 -2.69 -15.84 10.66
N GLN A 71 -1.47 -16.01 11.19
CA GLN A 71 -1.15 -17.19 11.98
C GLN A 71 -1.97 -17.16 13.29
N ALA A 72 -2.70 -18.24 13.55
CA ALA A 72 -3.48 -18.44 14.78
C ALA A 72 -2.59 -18.91 15.93
#